data_AF-A0A0D2N8U4-F1
#
_entry.id   AF-A0A0D2N8U4-F1
#
_cell.length_a   1.000
_cell.length_b   1.000
_cell.length_c   1.000
_cell.angle_alpha   90.00
_cell.angle_beta   90.00
_cell.angle_gamma   90.00
#
_symmetry.space_group_name_H-M   'P 1'
#
loop_
_entity.id
_entity.type
_entity.pdbx_description
1 polymer ?
#
loop_
_entity_poly.entity_id
_entity_poly.type
_entity_poly.pdbx_seq_one_letter_code
_entity_poly.pdbx_strand_id
1 'polypeptide(L)'
;PIIKEIASNTLGAFTGFGRHLSNDFLFLIGIFPATPAHIICSDNASFKAFEEVIHKYLKTFTEPEFLDPVTIVANSPNPFAFSESANWTYMTQHMHVFRRTAVNIPIDLYKKYL
;
A
#
# COMPACT_ATOMS: atom_id res chain seq x y z
N PRO A 1 5.39 -15.63 7.17
CA PRO A 1 4.97 -14.22 7.41
C PRO A 1 4.13 -13.71 6.26
N ILE A 2 3.05 -12.98 6.53
CA ILE A 2 2.13 -12.50 5.50
C ILE A 2 2.83 -11.66 4.42
N ILE A 3 3.80 -10.83 4.81
CA ILE A 3 4.55 -10.04 3.83
C ILE A 3 5.32 -10.88 2.81
N LYS A 4 5.78 -12.09 3.21
CA LYS A 4 6.44 -13.01 2.27
C LYS A 4 5.43 -13.61 1.31
N GLU A 5 4.26 -14.01 1.78
CA GLU A 5 3.20 -14.59 0.93
C GLU A 5 2.71 -13.59 -0.12
N ILE A 6 2.48 -12.32 0.29
CA ILE A 6 2.11 -11.24 -0.64
C ILE A 6 3.23 -11.07 -1.68
N ALA A 7 4.48 -11.01 -1.24
CA ALA A 7 5.63 -10.77 -2.12
C ALA A 7 6.02 -11.96 -3.01
N SER A 8 5.67 -13.20 -2.65
CA SER A 8 5.95 -14.39 -3.48
C SER A 8 4.83 -14.68 -4.48
N ASN A 9 3.63 -14.16 -4.26
CA ASN A 9 2.45 -14.39 -5.10
C ASN A 9 2.01 -13.09 -5.83
N THR A 10 2.99 -12.26 -6.18
CA THR A 10 2.79 -10.97 -6.89
C THR A 10 2.39 -11.14 -8.36
N LEU A 11 2.42 -12.35 -8.89
CA LEU A 11 1.96 -12.67 -10.25
C LEU A 11 0.66 -13.48 -10.25
N GLY A 12 0.07 -13.68 -9.06
CA GLY A 12 -1.21 -14.35 -8.89
C GLY A 12 -2.16 -13.47 -8.10
N ALA A 13 -2.51 -13.91 -6.90
CA ALA A 13 -3.52 -13.25 -6.05
C ALA A 13 -3.15 -11.82 -5.62
N PHE A 14 -1.85 -11.47 -5.61
CA PHE A 14 -1.37 -10.16 -5.22
C PHE A 14 -0.74 -9.39 -6.40
N THR A 15 -1.30 -9.57 -7.60
CA THR A 15 -0.85 -8.81 -8.77
C THR A 15 -0.92 -7.30 -8.52
N GLY A 16 0.18 -6.60 -8.82
CA GLY A 16 0.34 -5.17 -8.55
C GLY A 16 0.98 -4.84 -7.20
N PHE A 17 1.06 -5.79 -6.26
CA PHE A 17 1.79 -5.57 -5.00
C PHE A 17 3.29 -5.70 -5.20
N GLY A 18 4.00 -4.58 -5.11
CA GLY A 18 5.45 -4.57 -4.90
C GLY A 18 5.84 -4.67 -3.41
N ARG A 19 7.14 -4.78 -3.14
CA ARG A 19 7.68 -4.71 -1.76
C ARG A 19 7.26 -3.43 -1.04
N HIS A 20 7.18 -2.31 -1.76
CA HIS A 20 6.67 -1.04 -1.27
C HIS A 20 5.22 -1.15 -0.79
N LEU A 21 4.31 -1.48 -1.71
CA LEU A 21 2.88 -1.51 -1.46
C LEU A 21 2.49 -2.55 -0.41
N SER A 22 3.23 -3.66 -0.34
CA SER A 22 2.99 -4.69 0.68
C SER A 22 3.20 -4.15 2.10
N ASN A 23 4.24 -3.35 2.33
CA ASN A 23 4.49 -2.76 3.65
C ASN A 23 3.44 -1.70 4.00
N ASP A 24 3.15 -0.81 3.04
CA ASP A 24 2.21 0.28 3.25
C ASP A 24 0.77 -0.21 3.46
N PHE A 25 0.35 -1.21 2.68
CA PHE A 25 -0.95 -1.86 2.86
C PHE A 25 -1.07 -2.47 4.26
N LEU A 26 -0.12 -3.33 4.65
CA LEU A 26 -0.12 -3.98 5.96
C LEU A 26 -0.14 -2.95 7.09
N PHE A 27 0.61 -1.85 6.93
CA PHE A 27 0.57 -0.73 7.87
C PHE A 27 -0.82 -0.11 8.00
N LEU A 28 -1.48 0.21 6.89
CA LEU A 28 -2.79 0.88 6.87
C LEU A 28 -3.92 0.03 7.45
N ILE A 29 -3.81 -1.29 7.34
CA ILE A 29 -4.83 -2.20 7.85
C ILE A 29 -4.57 -2.66 9.29
N GLY A 30 -3.41 -2.32 9.86
CA GLY A 30 -3.07 -2.67 11.23
C GLY A 30 -2.50 -4.09 11.39
N ILE A 31 -1.93 -4.68 10.35
CA ILE A 31 -1.35 -6.02 10.41
C ILE A 31 0.17 -5.93 10.39
N PHE A 32 0.82 -6.50 11.41
CA PHE A 32 2.27 -6.53 11.46
C PHE A 32 2.85 -7.41 10.32
N PRO A 33 3.89 -6.98 9.58
CA PRO A 33 4.44 -7.76 8.47
C PRO A 33 4.90 -9.18 8.82
N ALA A 34 5.35 -9.39 10.06
CA ALA A 34 5.78 -10.71 10.51
C ALA A 34 4.62 -11.67 10.85
N THR A 35 3.37 -11.16 10.93
CA THR A 35 2.19 -11.97 11.28
C THR A 35 2.12 -13.22 10.41
N PRO A 36 2.00 -14.42 11.01
CA PRO A 36 1.82 -15.65 10.25
C PRO A 36 0.54 -15.59 9.40
N ALA A 37 0.64 -15.93 8.11
CA ALA A 37 -0.50 -15.88 7.19
C ALA A 37 -1.66 -16.79 7.62
N HIS A 38 -1.35 -17.92 8.29
CA HIS A 38 -2.39 -18.84 8.79
C HIS A 38 -3.33 -18.19 9.80
N ILE A 39 -2.94 -17.11 10.49
CA ILE A 39 -3.81 -16.38 11.43
C ILE A 39 -4.87 -15.59 10.65
N ILE A 40 -4.51 -15.05 9.49
CA ILE A 40 -5.46 -14.32 8.63
C ILE A 40 -6.41 -15.31 7.96
N CYS A 41 -5.90 -16.49 7.59
CA CYS A 41 -6.66 -17.53 6.89
C CYS A 41 -7.35 -18.52 7.84
N SER A 42 -7.24 -18.39 9.17
CA SER A 42 -7.82 -19.35 10.11
C SER A 42 -9.34 -19.29 10.17
N ASP A 43 -9.92 -18.18 9.74
CA ASP A 43 -11.36 -17.95 9.71
C ASP A 43 -11.75 -17.34 8.35
N ASN A 44 -12.83 -17.86 7.76
CA ASN A 44 -13.31 -17.41 6.46
C ASN A 44 -13.78 -15.95 6.49
N ALA A 45 -14.37 -15.49 7.60
CA ALA A 45 -14.80 -14.10 7.71
C ALA A 45 -13.59 -13.15 7.78
N SER A 46 -12.55 -13.52 8.53
CA SER A 46 -11.29 -12.80 8.65
C SER A 46 -10.55 -12.72 7.30
N PHE A 47 -10.48 -13.84 6.57
CA PHE A 47 -9.89 -13.85 5.24
C PHE A 47 -10.68 -12.98 4.25
N LYS A 48 -12.01 -13.07 4.26
CA LYS A 48 -12.86 -12.25 3.37
C LYS A 48 -12.73 -10.75 3.68
N ALA A 49 -12.68 -10.38 4.96
CA ALA A 49 -12.44 -9.00 5.37
C ALA A 49 -11.07 -8.51 4.88
N PHE A 50 -10.04 -9.35 4.96
CA PHE A 50 -8.71 -9.04 4.42
C PHE A 50 -8.74 -8.83 2.90
N GLU A 51 -9.42 -9.71 2.16
CA GLU A 51 -9.61 -9.61 0.71
C GLU A 51 -10.33 -8.31 0.28
N GLU A 52 -11.44 -7.97 0.94
CA GLU A 52 -12.20 -6.75 0.65
C GLU A 52 -11.34 -5.49 0.82
N VAL A 53 -10.47 -5.49 1.84
CA VAL A 53 -9.57 -4.35 2.09
C VAL A 53 -8.45 -4.27 1.06
N ILE A 54 -7.98 -5.39 0.49
CA ILE A 54 -7.04 -5.38 -0.65
C ILE A 54 -7.66 -4.65 -1.83
N HIS A 55 -8.88 -5.01 -2.22
CA HIS A 55 -9.56 -4.37 -3.34
C HIS A 55 -9.76 -2.88 -3.10
N LYS A 56 -10.17 -2.50 -1.89
CA LYS A 56 -10.31 -1.09 -1.51
C LYS A 56 -8.98 -0.35 -1.58
N TYR A 57 -7.89 -0.95 -1.12
CA TYR A 57 -6.56 -0.34 -1.18
C TYR A 57 -6.07 -0.16 -2.61
N LEU A 58 -6.21 -1.18 -3.48
CA LEU A 58 -5.78 -1.05 -4.88
C LEU A 58 -6.63 -0.07 -5.67
N LYS A 59 -7.93 0.04 -5.35
CA LYS A 59 -8.84 0.99 -5.99
C LYS A 59 -8.39 2.44 -5.82
N THR A 60 -7.73 2.81 -4.71
CA THR A 60 -7.28 4.19 -4.49
C THR A 60 -6.33 4.68 -5.58
N PHE A 61 -5.54 3.79 -6.19
CA PHE A 61 -4.62 4.14 -7.29
C PHE A 61 -5.31 4.40 -8.63
N THR A 62 -6.61 4.10 -8.72
CA THR A 62 -7.44 4.38 -9.89
C THR A 62 -8.35 5.59 -9.70
N GLU A 63 -8.41 6.13 -8.49
CA GLU A 63 -9.27 7.28 -8.19
C GLU A 63 -8.64 8.59 -8.66
N PRO A 64 -9.44 9.58 -9.09
CA PRO A 64 -8.96 10.90 -9.49
C PRO A 64 -8.11 11.59 -8.42
N GLU A 65 -8.43 11.40 -7.14
CA GLU A 65 -7.69 11.97 -6.01
C GLU A 65 -6.23 11.50 -5.96
N PHE A 66 -5.93 10.31 -6.49
CA PHE A 66 -4.57 9.83 -6.67
C PHE A 66 -3.99 10.24 -8.02
N LEU A 67 -4.76 10.08 -9.11
CA LEU A 67 -4.26 10.27 -10.46
C LEU A 67 -3.96 11.74 -10.79
N ASP A 68 -4.82 12.68 -10.39
CA ASP A 68 -4.68 14.09 -10.76
C ASP A 68 -3.35 14.69 -10.25
N PRO A 69 -2.96 14.51 -8.97
CA PRO A 69 -1.71 15.07 -8.46
C PRO A 69 -0.44 14.40 -9.02
N VAL A 70 -0.52 13.13 -9.44
CA VAL A 70 0.65 12.34 -9.87
C VAL A 70 0.79 12.22 -11.39
N THR A 71 -0.18 12.66 -12.19
CA THR A 71 -0.14 12.53 -13.66
C THR A 71 -0.24 13.83 -14.44
N ILE A 72 -0.90 14.86 -13.91
CA ILE A 72 -1.24 16.07 -14.69
C ILE A 72 -0.06 17.06 -14.79
N VAL A 73 0.82 17.10 -13.79
CA VAL A 73 1.87 18.13 -13.71
C VAL A 73 3.13 17.66 -14.46
N ALA A 74 3.25 18.07 -15.72
CA ALA A 74 4.47 17.91 -16.50
C ALA A 74 5.51 18.96 -16.08
N ASN A 75 6.69 18.52 -15.63
CA ASN A 75 7.78 19.44 -15.25
C ASN A 75 8.58 19.94 -16.46
N SER A 76 8.34 19.36 -17.63
CA SER A 76 9.08 19.65 -18.86
C SER A 76 8.24 19.28 -20.08
N PRO A 77 8.40 19.98 -21.22
CA PRO A 77 7.84 19.56 -22.50
C PRO A 77 8.52 18.31 -23.08
N ASN A 78 9.67 17.87 -22.54
CA ASN A 78 10.31 16.62 -22.95
C ASN A 78 9.54 15.41 -22.37
N PRO A 79 8.95 14.52 -23.20
CA PRO A 79 8.18 13.38 -22.72
C PRO A 79 9.04 12.32 -22.00
N PHE A 80 10.36 12.38 -22.14
CA PHE A 80 11.30 11.49 -21.45
C PHE A 80 11.89 12.11 -20.17
N ALA A 81 11.54 13.35 -19.84
CA ALA A 81 12.00 13.97 -18.62
C ALA A 81 11.33 13.32 -17.41
N PHE A 82 12.12 13.05 -16.37
CA PHE A 82 11.61 12.55 -15.11
C PHE A 82 10.64 13.55 -14.47
N SER A 83 9.45 13.08 -14.06
CA SER A 83 8.49 13.94 -13.38
C SER A 83 8.79 14.03 -11.88
N GLU A 84 9.72 14.92 -11.49
CA GLU A 84 10.07 15.19 -10.10
C GLU A 84 8.85 15.56 -9.23
N SER A 85 8.00 16.47 -9.67
CA SER A 85 6.80 16.88 -8.92
C SER A 85 5.86 15.70 -8.65
N ALA A 86 5.56 14.88 -9.66
CA ALA A 86 4.72 13.69 -9.49
C ALA A 86 5.36 12.69 -8.52
N ASN A 87 6.66 12.45 -8.65
CA ASN A 87 7.40 11.58 -7.73
C ASN A 87 7.39 12.12 -6.29
N TRP A 88 7.60 13.42 -6.10
CA TRP A 88 7.57 14.04 -4.79
C TRP A 88 6.20 13.91 -4.14
N THR A 89 5.14 14.22 -4.88
CA THR A 89 3.75 14.05 -4.43
C THR A 89 3.46 12.60 -4.05
N TYR A 90 3.84 11.64 -4.90
CA TYR A 90 3.70 10.23 -4.60
C TYR A 90 4.40 9.81 -3.30
N MET A 91 5.68 10.17 -3.17
CA MET A 91 6.51 9.78 -2.03
C MET A 91 6.06 10.44 -0.71
N THR A 92 5.48 11.63 -0.77
CA THR A 92 5.04 12.37 0.41
C THR A 92 3.64 11.99 0.86
N GLN A 93 2.71 11.78 -0.08
CA GLN A 93 1.28 11.60 0.20
C GLN A 93 0.80 10.15 0.14
N HIS A 94 1.44 9.30 -0.67
CA HIS A 94 0.97 7.94 -0.95
C HIS A 94 1.93 6.84 -0.48
N MET A 95 3.14 7.19 -0.03
CA MET A 95 4.08 6.28 0.61
C MET A 95 4.10 6.50 2.14
N HIS A 96 3.71 5.49 2.90
CA HIS A 96 3.50 5.62 4.35
C HIS A 96 4.69 5.16 5.19
N VAL A 97 5.13 3.92 5.04
CA VAL A 97 6.18 3.30 5.87
C VAL A 97 7.38 2.84 5.07
N PHE A 98 7.22 2.57 3.78
CA PHE A 98 8.35 2.10 2.98
C PHE A 98 9.52 3.10 3.00
N ARG A 99 10.72 2.60 3.31
CA ARG A 99 11.97 3.38 3.45
C ARG A 99 11.96 4.48 4.53
N ARG A 100 10.98 4.50 5.43
CA ARG A 100 10.97 5.41 6.58
C ARG A 100 11.51 4.72 7.83
N THR A 101 12.32 5.42 8.60
CA THR A 101 12.86 4.93 9.89
C THR A 101 11.91 5.18 11.05
N ALA A 102 11.04 6.18 10.93
CA ALA A 102 10.00 6.52 11.90
C ALA A 102 8.74 7.01 11.16
N VAL A 103 7.56 6.69 11.70
CA VAL A 103 6.27 7.08 11.13
C VAL A 103 5.29 7.44 12.26
N ASN A 104 4.51 8.49 12.04
CA ASN A 104 3.42 8.87 12.94
C ASN A 104 2.20 7.97 12.67
N ILE A 105 1.70 7.29 13.69
CA ILE A 105 0.54 6.41 13.58
C ILE A 105 -0.69 7.15 14.12
N PRO A 106 -1.76 7.34 13.32
CA PRO A 106 -3.03 7.87 13.82
C PRO A 106 -3.56 7.02 14.97
N ILE A 107 -4.16 7.64 15.97
CA ILE A 107 -4.60 6.90 17.18
C ILE A 107 -5.58 5.77 16.87
N ASP A 108 -6.44 5.95 15.87
CA ASP A 108 -7.41 4.92 15.45
C ASP A 108 -6.73 3.73 14.78
N LEU A 109 -5.63 3.97 14.06
CA LEU A 109 -4.81 2.90 13.50
C LEU A 109 -3.99 2.21 14.59
N TYR A 110 -3.45 2.98 15.55
CA TYR A 110 -2.73 2.43 16.69
C TYR A 110 -3.60 1.48 17.52
N LYS A 111 -4.87 1.85 17.75
CA LYS A 111 -5.86 1.00 18.44
C LYS A 111 -6.12 -0.34 17.75
N LYS A 112 -5.88 -0.45 16.44
CA LYS A 112 -6.03 -1.73 15.71
C LYS A 112 -4.86 -2.69 15.97
N TYR A 113 -3.71 -2.18 16.43
CA TYR A 113 -2.54 -2.99 16.77
C TYR A 113 -2.57 -3.50 18.22
N LEU A 114 -3.42 -2.93 19.08
CA LEU A 114 -3.61 -3.31 20.49
C LEU A 114 -4.62 -4.45 20.61
#